data_AF-A0A535M334-F1
#
_entry.id   AF-A0A535M334-F1
#
_cell.length_a   1.000
_cell.length_b   1.000
_cell.length_c   1.000
_cell.angle_alpha   90.00
_cell.angle_beta   90.00
_cell.angle_gamma   90.00
#
_symmetry.space_group_name_H-M   'P 1'
#
loop_
_entity.id
_entity.type
_entity.pdbx_description
1 polymer ?
#
loop_
_entity_poly.entity_id
_entity_poly.type
_entity_poly.pdbx_seq_one_letter_code
_entity_poly.pdbx_strand_id
1 'polypeptide(L)' 'MTLSFDHAIIDGAPAARFTERLKDLIESGYGLCESSHVPH' A
#
# COMPACT_ATOMS: atom_id res chain seq x y z
N MET A 1 5.31 7.56 -6.21
CA MET A 1 4.48 7.95 -5.06
C MET A 1 5.39 8.66 -4.08
N THR A 2 4.89 9.69 -3.37
CA THR A 2 5.67 10.39 -2.35
C THR A 2 4.89 10.33 -1.04
N LEU A 3 5.52 9.82 0.01
CA LEU A 3 4.94 9.63 1.34
C LEU A 3 5.78 10.41 2.34
N SER A 4 5.15 11.10 3.28
CA SER A 4 5.83 11.83 4.36
C SER A 4 5.56 11.14 5.68
N PHE A 5 6.61 10.95 6.47
CA PHE A 5 6.57 10.31 7.79
C PHE A 5 7.19 11.23 8.83
N ASP A 6 6.60 11.25 10.02
CA ASP A 6 7.18 11.93 11.16
C ASP A 6 8.31 11.08 11.78
N HIS A 7 9.54 11.58 11.73
CA HIS A 7 10.73 10.85 12.20
C HIS A 7 10.92 10.92 13.72
N ALA A 8 10.11 11.68 14.45
CA ALA A 8 10.10 11.60 15.91
C ALA A 8 9.34 10.35 16.40
N ILE A 9 8.50 9.77 15.53
CA ILE A 9 7.68 8.59 15.84
C ILE A 9 8.09 7.37 15.00
N ILE A 10 8.45 7.55 13.72
CA ILE A 10 8.74 6.45 12.79
C ILE A 10 10.08 6.68 12.09
N ASP A 11 11.01 5.74 12.31
CA ASP A 11 12.31 5.72 11.62
C ASP A 11 12.20 5.34 10.13
N GLY A 12 13.28 5.62 9.39
CA GLY A 12 13.35 5.35 7.95
C GLY A 12 13.21 3.87 7.59
N ALA A 13 13.69 2.94 8.42
CA ALA A 13 13.64 1.51 8.10
C ALA A 13 12.20 0.93 8.15
N PRO A 14 11.41 1.19 9.21
CA PRO A 14 9.97 0.88 9.18
C PRO A 14 9.22 1.59 8.04
N ALA A 15 9.52 2.87 7.77
CA ALA A 15 8.88 3.63 6.69
C ALA A 15 9.15 3.05 5.29
N ALA A 16 10.38 2.60 5.04
CA ALA A 16 10.75 1.93 3.79
C ALA A 16 9.99 0.62 3.60
N ARG A 17 9.95 -0.24 4.63
CA ARG A 17 9.20 -1.52 4.58
C ARG A 17 7.72 -1.29 4.34
N PHE A 18 7.12 -0.31 5.00
CA PHE A 18 5.72 0.05 4.77
C PHE A 18 5.50 0.49 3.31
N THR A 19 6.36 1.36 2.79
CA THR A 19 6.25 1.87 1.43
C THR A 19 6.40 0.76 0.40
N GLU A 20 7.31 -0.20 0.60
CA GLU A 20 7.46 -1.36 -0.29
C GLU A 20 6.21 -2.25 -0.30
N ARG A 21 5.61 -2.52 0.86
CA ARG A 21 4.37 -3.32 0.93
C ARG A 21 3.17 -2.60 0.36
N LEU A 22 3.06 -1.29 0.60
CA LEU A 22 2.02 -0.48 0.00
C LEU A 22 2.10 -0.48 -1.53
N LYS A 23 3.32 -0.38 -2.08
CA LYS A 23 3.56 -0.47 -3.52
C LYS A 23 3.08 -1.81 -4.09
N ASP A 24 3.46 -2.92 -3.48
CA ASP A 24 3.06 -4.28 -3.90
C ASP A 24 1.53 -4.47 -3.90
N LEU A 25 0.84 -3.97 -2.87
CA LEU A 25 -0.63 -4.05 -2.79
C LEU A 25 -1.32 -3.24 -3.89
N ILE A 26 -0.80 -2.05 -4.21
CA ILE A 26 -1.35 -1.20 -5.27
C ILE A 26 -1.08 -1.84 -6.64
N GLU A 27 0.14 -2.32 -6.88
CA GLU A 27 0.55 -2.95 -8.15
C GLU A 27 -0.18 -4.27 -8.39
N SER A 28 -0.47 -5.05 -7.34
CA SER A 28 -1.28 -6.27 -7.44
C SER A 28 -2.77 -6.01 -7.66
N GLY A 29 -3.22 -4.74 -7.62
CA GLY A 29 -4.63 -4.40 -7.72
C GLY A 29 -5.45 -4.98 -6.59
N TYR A 30 -4.84 -5.12 -5.40
CA TYR A 30 -5.49 -5.69 -4.22
C TYR A 30 -6.82 -4.99 -3.93
N GLY A 31 -7.90 -5.76 -3.79
CA GLY A 31 -9.27 -5.27 -3.58
C GLY A 31 -10.06 -4.90 -4.84
N LEU A 32 -9.44 -4.90 -6.03
CA LEU A 32 -10.13 -4.58 -7.29
C LEU A 32 -10.79 -5.79 -7.97
N CYS A 33 -10.38 -7.01 -7.62
CA CYS A 33 -10.91 -8.23 -8.25
C CYS A 33 -12.26 -8.68 -7.66
N GLU A 34 -12.59 -8.27 -6.43
CA GLU A 34 -13.82 -8.66 -5.73
C GLU A 34 -15.06 -7.85 -6.16
N SER A 35 -14.88 -6.68 -6.78
CA SER A 35 -15.98 -5.80 -7.19
C SER A 35 -16.68 -6.19 -8.49
N SER A 36 -16.18 -7.20 -9.21
CA SER A 36 -16.76 -7.67 -10.47
C SER A 36 -17.68 -8.88 -10.28
N HIS A 37 -18.56 -8.85 -9.28
CA HIS A 37 -19.71 -9.75 -9.27
C HIS A 37 -20.75 -9.19 -10.24
N VAL A 38 -20.72 -9.65 -11.49
CA VAL A 38 -21.86 -9.50 -12.40
C VAL A 38 -22.81 -10.66 -12.08
N PRO A 39 -23.94 -10.45 -11.39
CA PRO A 39 -24.94 -11.50 -11.27
C PRO A 39 -25.53 -11.75 -12.67
N HIS A 40 -25.59 -13.03 -13.05
CA HIS A 40 -26.22 -13.54 -14.27
C HIS A 40 -27.72 -13.25 -14.30
#